data_AF-A0A956PKD9-F1
#
_entry.id   AF-A0A956PKD9-F1
#
_cell.length_a   1.000
_cell.length_b   1.000
_cell.length_c   1.000
_cell.angle_alpha   90.00
_cell.angle_beta   90.00
_cell.angle_gamma   90.00
#
_symmetry.space_group_name_H-M   'P 1'
#
loop_
_entity.id
_entity.type
_entity.pdbx_description
1 polymer ?
#
loop_
_entity_poly.entity_id
_entity_poly.type
_entity_poly.pdbx_seq_one_letter_code
_entity_poly.pdbx_strand_id
1 'polypeptide(L)'
;MDFDPYGDMPSFEDLKKSGTADWLTDAMAEQKKKNASLLAALGGESEALAAERQNLEGLLELPVEELPGEETPDLFAAERAEAEKRRASLDGIFGDLEASRKAEQERLRKLF
;
A
#
# COMPACT_ATOMS: atom_id res chain seq x y z
N MET A 1 -31.62 24.16 -54.84
CA MET A 1 -30.36 24.70 -54.29
C MET A 1 -29.43 23.51 -54.18
N ASP A 2 -28.42 23.45 -55.03
CA ASP A 2 -27.40 22.41 -54.96
C ASP A 2 -26.50 22.73 -53.76
N PHE A 3 -26.52 21.86 -52.75
CA PHE A 3 -25.61 21.95 -51.63
C PHE A 3 -24.26 21.44 -52.11
N ASP A 4 -23.34 22.37 -52.36
CA ASP A 4 -21.94 22.04 -52.69
C ASP A 4 -21.15 21.83 -51.40
N PRO A 5 -20.79 20.58 -51.04
CA PRO A 5 -20.03 20.29 -49.83
C PRO A 5 -18.56 20.73 -49.91
N TYR A 6 -18.10 21.21 -51.07
CA TYR A 6 -16.76 21.75 -51.29
C TYR A 6 -16.77 23.24 -51.68
N GLY A 7 -17.90 23.94 -51.49
CA GLY A 7 -17.96 25.39 -51.63
C GLY A 7 -16.87 26.05 -50.79
N ASP A 8 -16.22 27.07 -51.37
CA ASP A 8 -14.97 27.70 -50.90
C ASP A 8 -14.74 27.54 -49.40
N MET A 9 -13.69 26.78 -49.04
CA MET A 9 -13.26 26.68 -47.64
C MET A 9 -13.10 28.11 -47.08
N PRO A 10 -13.61 28.38 -45.87
CA PRO A 10 -13.58 29.71 -45.29
C PRO A 10 -12.14 30.23 -45.30
N SER A 11 -11.97 31.47 -45.77
CA SER A 11 -10.66 32.07 -45.88
C SER A 11 -10.05 32.27 -44.48
N PHE A 12 -8.73 32.40 -44.40
CA PHE A 12 -8.06 32.68 -43.12
C PHE A 12 -8.58 33.96 -42.44
N GLU A 13 -9.06 34.93 -43.23
CA GLU A 13 -9.71 36.13 -42.70
C GLU A 13 -11.09 35.87 -42.09
N ASP A 14 -11.86 34.93 -42.65
CA ASP A 14 -13.17 34.53 -42.14
C ASP A 14 -13.02 33.79 -40.80
N LEU A 15 -12.00 32.94 -40.68
CA LEU A 15 -11.65 32.26 -39.42
C LEU A 15 -11.17 33.21 -38.32
N LYS A 16 -10.57 34.34 -38.72
CA LYS A 16 -10.13 35.39 -37.79
C LYS A 16 -11.30 36.25 -37.32
N LYS A 17 -12.29 36.50 -38.20
CA LYS A 17 -13.52 37.23 -37.88
C LYS A 17 -14.53 36.40 -37.08
N SER A 18 -14.46 35.07 -37.15
CA SER A 18 -15.39 34.16 -36.45
C SER A 18 -15.11 33.98 -34.95
N GLY A 19 -14.07 34.60 -34.38
CA GLY A 19 -13.73 34.50 -32.95
C GLY A 19 -13.21 33.12 -32.52
N THR A 20 -13.12 32.16 -33.44
CA THR A 20 -12.58 30.81 -33.20
C THR A 20 -11.08 30.82 -32.92
N ALA A 21 -10.35 31.80 -33.47
CA ALA A 21 -8.95 32.02 -33.15
C ALA A 21 -8.76 32.42 -31.67
N ASP A 22 -9.66 33.25 -31.14
CA ASP A 22 -9.61 33.69 -29.73
C ASP A 22 -9.98 32.53 -28.80
N TRP A 23 -11.02 31.75 -29.12
CA TRP A 23 -11.39 30.56 -28.35
C TRP A 23 -10.28 29.50 -28.29
N LEU A 24 -9.60 29.24 -29.41
CA LEU A 24 -8.49 28.28 -29.44
C LEU A 24 -7.32 28.76 -28.57
N THR A 25 -7.06 30.07 -28.60
CA THR A 25 -5.99 30.70 -27.81
C THR A 25 -6.30 30.62 -26.31
N ASP A 26 -7.55 30.88 -25.93
CA ASP A 26 -8.03 30.77 -24.54
C ASP A 26 -7.99 29.32 -24.05
N ALA A 27 -8.43 28.36 -24.87
CA ALA A 27 -8.37 26.94 -24.55
C ALA A 27 -6.93 26.45 -24.33
N MET A 28 -6.00 26.89 -25.18
CA MET A 28 -4.57 26.59 -25.03
C MET A 28 -3.97 27.24 -23.77
N ALA A 29 -4.39 28.46 -23.43
CA ALA A 29 -3.96 29.14 -22.21
C ALA A 29 -4.47 28.42 -20.95
N GLU A 30 -5.73 27.99 -20.93
CA GLU A 30 -6.30 27.19 -19.85
C GLU A 30 -5.59 25.84 -19.71
N GLN A 31 -5.32 25.16 -20.82
CA GLN A 31 -4.62 23.87 -20.80
C GLN A 31 -3.20 24.02 -20.26
N LYS A 32 -2.46 25.06 -20.67
CA LYS A 32 -1.13 25.36 -20.12
C LYS A 32 -1.20 25.62 -18.61
N LYS A 33 -2.21 26.35 -18.14
CA LYS A 33 -2.41 26.62 -16.71
C LYS A 33 -2.69 25.34 -15.91
N LYS A 34 -3.57 24.46 -16.43
CA LYS A 34 -3.87 23.16 -15.81
C LYS A 34 -2.64 22.24 -15.78
N ASN A 35 -1.88 22.19 -16.87
CA ASN A 35 -0.64 21.41 -16.93
C ASN A 35 0.41 21.95 -15.96
N ALA A 36 0.55 23.27 -15.82
CA ALA A 36 1.47 23.87 -14.85
C ALA A 36 1.07 23.55 -13.40
N SER A 37 -0.23 23.58 -13.07
CA SER A 37 -0.69 23.17 -11.73
C SER A 37 -0.47 21.69 -11.44
N LEU A 38 -0.65 20.82 -12.44
CA LEU A 38 -0.40 19.39 -12.31
C LEU A 38 1.10 19.10 -12.14
N LEU A 39 1.95 19.77 -12.92
CA LEU A 39 3.41 19.66 -12.76
C LEU A 39 3.88 20.19 -11.41
N ALA A 40 3.28 21.25 -10.88
CA ALA A 40 3.59 21.76 -9.55
C ALA A 40 3.15 20.79 -8.44
N ALA A 41 1.98 20.15 -8.57
CA ALA A 41 1.51 19.14 -7.63
C ALA A 41 2.41 17.88 -7.65
N LEU A 42 2.73 17.37 -8.84
CA LEU A 42 3.61 16.21 -9.01
C LEU A 42 5.06 16.52 -8.60
N GLY A 43 5.53 17.75 -8.84
CA GLY A 43 6.83 18.23 -8.39
C GLY A 43 6.91 18.31 -6.86
N GLY A 44 5.87 18.85 -6.22
CA GLY A 44 5.76 18.92 -4.76
C GLY A 44 5.68 17.54 -4.09
N GLU A 45 5.00 16.57 -4.71
CA GLU A 45 5.01 15.18 -4.23
C GLU A 45 6.40 14.54 -4.36
N SER A 46 7.15 14.85 -5.42
CA SER A 46 8.51 14.32 -5.60
C SER A 46 9.52 14.90 -4.62
N GLU A 47 9.40 16.19 -4.27
CA GLU A 47 10.24 16.84 -3.27
C GLU A 47 9.89 16.38 -1.84
N ALA A 48 8.60 16.21 -1.53
CA ALA A 48 8.16 15.63 -0.27
C ALA A 48 8.65 14.19 -0.11
N LEU A 49 8.55 13.38 -1.18
CA LEU A 49 9.08 12.02 -1.19
C LEU A 49 10.62 12.00 -1.05
N ALA A 50 11.33 12.93 -1.68
CA ALA A 50 12.78 13.05 -1.52
C ALA A 50 13.18 13.43 -0.09
N ALA A 51 12.45 14.35 0.54
CA ALA A 51 12.65 14.73 1.94
C ALA A 51 12.35 13.56 2.90
N GLU A 52 11.27 12.80 2.66
CA GLU A 52 10.97 11.60 3.43
C GLU A 52 12.05 10.52 3.27
N ARG A 53 12.57 10.30 2.05
CA ARG A 53 13.68 9.37 1.82
C ARG A 53 14.94 9.79 2.55
N GLN A 54 15.29 11.08 2.52
CA GLN A 54 16.45 11.60 3.26
C GLN A 54 16.27 11.46 4.79
N ASN A 55 15.06 11.70 5.29
CA ASN A 55 14.74 11.54 6.72
C ASN A 55 14.83 10.06 7.14
N LEU A 56 14.36 9.13 6.29
CA LEU A 56 14.47 7.69 6.53
C LEU A 56 15.91 7.18 6.42
N GLU A 57 16.70 7.67 5.47
CA GLU A 57 18.13 7.36 5.36
C GLU A 57 18.89 7.82 6.61
N GLY A 58 18.59 9.02 7.14
CA GLY A 58 19.18 9.52 8.39
C GLY A 58 18.78 8.72 9.65
N LEU A 59 17.66 7.97 9.62
CA LEU A 59 17.26 7.06 10.69
C LEU A 59 17.91 5.67 10.58
N LEU A 60 18.32 5.27 9.37
CA LEU A 60 19.03 4.02 9.12
C LEU A 60 20.54 4.16 9.35
N GLU A 61 21.09 5.37 9.23
CA GLU A 61 22.44 5.73 9.66
C GLU A 61 22.51 6.02 11.17
N LEU A 62 22.00 5.11 11.99
CA LEU A 62 22.35 5.12 13.41
C LEU A 62 23.79 4.62 13.53
N PRO A 63 24.68 5.34 14.25
CA PRO A 63 25.98 4.78 14.59
C PRO A 63 25.73 3.46 15.33
N VAL A 64 26.45 2.41 14.95
CA VAL A 64 26.45 1.14 15.70
C VAL A 64 26.93 1.48 17.11
N GLU A 65 26.00 1.66 18.04
CA GLU A 65 26.31 1.61 19.45
C GLU A 65 26.79 0.20 19.73
N GLU A 66 28.10 0.05 19.92
CA GLU A 66 28.65 -1.09 20.64
C GLU A 66 28.05 -1.08 22.04
N LEU A 67 26.89 -1.72 22.21
CA LEU A 67 26.25 -1.90 23.50
C LEU A 67 27.16 -2.78 24.37
N PRO A 68 27.74 -2.26 25.47
CA PRO A 68 28.49 -3.10 26.39
C PRO A 68 27.51 -3.88 27.25
N GLY A 69 27.23 -5.13 26.86
CA GLY A 69 26.84 -6.20 27.79
C GLY A 69 25.52 -6.04 28.55
N GLU A 70 24.48 -5.44 27.98
CA GLU A 70 23.17 -5.38 28.63
C GLU A 70 22.27 -6.55 28.24
N GLU A 71 21.76 -7.25 29.25
CA GLU A 71 20.67 -8.22 29.15
C GLU A 71 19.48 -7.55 28.45
N THR A 72 19.35 -7.77 27.15
CA THR A 72 18.21 -7.27 26.38
C THR A 72 16.93 -7.84 26.98
N PRO A 73 15.97 -6.99 27.42
CA PRO A 73 14.71 -7.48 27.94
C PRO A 73 13.99 -8.24 26.82
N ASP A 74 13.67 -9.50 27.09
CA ASP A 74 13.01 -10.38 26.14
C ASP A 74 11.59 -9.88 25.86
N LEU A 75 11.45 -9.13 24.76
CA LEU A 75 10.18 -8.57 24.29
C LEU A 75 9.10 -9.63 24.02
N PHE A 76 9.50 -10.90 23.86
CA PHE A 76 8.62 -12.02 23.58
C PHE A 76 8.49 -13.00 24.75
N ALA A 77 8.98 -12.65 25.95
CA ALA A 77 8.87 -13.51 27.14
C ALA A 77 7.41 -13.86 27.46
N ALA A 78 6.51 -12.88 27.32
CA ALA A 78 5.09 -13.07 27.55
C ALA A 78 4.45 -14.00 26.49
N GLU A 79 4.81 -13.83 25.22
CA GLU A 79 4.30 -14.67 24.12
C GLU A 79 4.79 -16.12 24.25
N ARG A 80 6.06 -16.32 24.63
CA ARG A 80 6.62 -17.64 24.89
C ARG A 80 5.95 -18.32 26.08
N ALA A 81 5.70 -17.59 27.17
CA ALA A 81 4.99 -18.13 28.33
C ALA A 81 3.54 -18.51 28.00
N GLU A 82 2.86 -17.77 27.13
CA GLU A 82 1.52 -18.16 26.64
C GLU A 82 1.58 -19.39 25.72
N ALA A 83 2.56 -19.46 24.83
CA ALA A 83 2.74 -20.61 23.94
C ALA A 83 3.01 -21.91 24.73
N GLU A 84 3.83 -21.84 25.79
CA GLU A 84 4.07 -22.97 26.69
C GLU A 84 2.82 -23.39 27.45
N LYS A 85 2.03 -22.45 27.97
CA LYS A 85 0.74 -22.77 28.62
C LYS A 85 -0.23 -23.46 27.66
N ARG A 86 -0.32 -22.99 26.40
CA ARG A 86 -1.15 -23.63 25.37
C ARG A 86 -0.66 -25.03 25.05
N ARG A 87 0.65 -25.24 24.92
CA ARG A 87 1.23 -26.57 24.70
C ARG A 87 0.93 -27.53 25.85
N ALA A 88 1.12 -27.10 27.10
CA ALA A 88 0.79 -27.90 28.27
C ALA A 88 -0.70 -28.27 28.35
N SER A 89 -1.60 -27.35 27.94
CA SER A 89 -3.04 -27.65 27.89
C SER A 89 -3.40 -28.68 26.82
N LEU A 90 -2.72 -28.66 25.67
CA LEU A 90 -2.92 -29.63 24.60
C LEU A 90 -2.39 -31.02 24.99
N ASP A 91 -1.22 -31.08 25.65
CA ASP A 91 -0.64 -32.34 26.13
C ASP A 91 -1.58 -33.06 27.12
N GLY A 92 -2.29 -32.31 27.98
CA GLY A 92 -3.32 -32.88 28.87
C GLY A 92 -4.49 -33.53 28.11
N ILE A 93 -4.98 -32.87 27.04
CA ILE A 93 -6.07 -33.41 26.20
C ILE A 93 -5.64 -34.69 25.50
N PHE A 94 -4.41 -34.76 24.99
CA PHE A 94 -3.89 -35.99 24.36
C PHE A 94 -3.74 -37.13 25.37
N GLY A 95 -3.30 -36.85 26.60
CA GLY A 95 -3.25 -37.85 27.66
C GLY A 95 -4.62 -38.43 28.02
N ASP A 96 -5.63 -37.57 28.13
CA ASP A 96 -7.01 -37.98 28.41
C ASP A 96 -7.63 -38.81 27.26
N LEU A 97 -7.30 -38.46 26.01
CA LEU A 97 -7.73 -39.22 24.84
C LEU A 97 -7.08 -40.62 24.78
N GLU A 98 -5.79 -40.74 25.11
CA GLU A 98 -5.15 -42.07 25.18
C GLU A 98 -5.70 -42.92 26.34
N ALA A 99 -5.96 -42.30 27.49
CA ALA A 99 -6.56 -42.97 28.64
C ALA A 99 -7.98 -43.48 28.33
N SER A 100 -8.81 -42.65 27.70
CA SER A 100 -10.16 -43.04 27.29
C SER A 100 -10.14 -44.16 26.25
N ARG A 101 -9.24 -44.11 25.27
CA ARG A 101 -9.07 -45.16 24.25
C ARG A 101 -8.65 -46.49 24.87
N LYS A 102 -7.73 -46.50 25.84
CA LYS A 102 -7.32 -47.72 26.56
C LYS A 102 -8.47 -48.30 27.38
N ALA A 103 -9.20 -47.44 28.10
CA ALA A 103 -10.37 -47.86 28.88
C ALA A 103 -11.48 -48.45 27.99
N GLU A 104 -11.70 -47.88 26.81
CA GLU A 104 -12.66 -48.38 25.84
C GLU A 104 -12.22 -49.72 25.23
N GLN A 105 -10.93 -49.88 24.89
CA GLN A 105 -10.36 -51.15 24.45
C GLN A 105 -10.48 -52.25 25.51
N GLU A 106 -10.24 -51.96 26.79
CA GLU A 106 -10.43 -52.91 27.88
C GLU A 106 -11.90 -53.31 28.07
N ARG A 107 -12.84 -52.37 27.90
CA ARG A 107 -14.27 -52.67 27.94
C ARG A 107 -14.69 -53.57 26.78
N LEU A 108 -14.22 -53.27 25.57
CA LEU A 108 -14.49 -54.09 24.39
C LEU A 108 -13.92 -55.51 24.55
N ARG A 109 -12.72 -55.66 25.11
CA ARG A 109 -12.09 -56.96 25.40
C ARG A 109 -12.80 -57.78 26.49
N LYS A 110 -13.65 -57.15 27.31
CA LYS A 110 -14.49 -57.86 28.29
C LYS A 110 -15.86 -58.27 27.70
N LEU A 111 -16.27 -57.65 26.59
CA LEU A 111 -17.55 -57.90 25.93
C LEU A 111 -17.46 -58.91 24.78
N PHE A 112 -16.27 -59.06 24.19
CA PHE A 112 -15.93 -60.04 23.14
C PHE A 112 -14.88 -61.02 23.66
#